data_AF-A0A126UWI3-F1
#
_entry.id   AF-A0A126UWI3-F1
#
_cell.length_a   1.000
_cell.length_b   1.000
_cell.length_c   1.000
_cell.angle_alpha   90.00
_cell.angle_beta   90.00
_cell.angle_gamma   90.00
#
_symmetry.space_group_name_H-M   'P 1'
#
loop_
_entity.id
_entity.type
_entity.pdbx_description
1 polymer ?
#
loop_
_entity_poly.entity_id
_entity_poly.type
_entity_poly.pdbx_seq_one_letter_code
_entity_poly.pdbx_strand_id
1 'polypeptide(L)'
;MNELHITSGLSGKGCDLLEQCLSIDLEVNPKTAQVFAFAAVRHDGQVVAISKDGQLERGLDRLEKEIDGFAHPVGHNFLQHDLAHLVALRPRLAKIMQAPIDTLWLNPLAFPRNPYHHLVKHYRDGQLQAGHVNDPELDARLVFQVLANQLESFEELKVKTPVLLKCSS
;
A
#
# COMPACT_ATOMS: atom_id res chain seq x y z
N MET A 1 12.90 -10.79 18.14
CA MET A 1 13.17 -9.45 17.59
C MET A 1 13.80 -9.67 16.23
N ASN A 2 12.98 -9.83 15.19
CA ASN A 2 13.49 -9.94 13.81
C ASN A 2 13.35 -8.57 13.19
N GLU A 3 14.48 -7.92 12.94
CA GLU A 3 14.55 -6.78 12.04
C GLU A 3 14.19 -7.27 10.63
N LEU A 4 13.11 -6.74 10.09
CA LEU A 4 12.77 -6.85 8.68
C LEU A 4 13.85 -6.10 7.89
N HIS A 5 14.91 -6.81 7.46
CA HIS A 5 15.82 -6.34 6.43
C HIS A 5 15.08 -6.28 5.09
N ILE A 6 14.28 -5.23 4.87
CA ILE A 6 13.69 -4.90 3.55
C ILE A 6 14.57 -3.88 2.79
N THR A 7 15.62 -3.35 3.41
CA THR A 7 16.36 -2.19 2.89
C THR A 7 17.65 -2.51 2.13
N SER A 8 18.03 -3.78 1.94
CA SER A 8 19.38 -4.12 1.45
C SER A 8 19.67 -3.81 -0.04
N GLY A 9 18.69 -3.33 -0.82
CA GLY A 9 18.85 -2.95 -2.23
C GLY A 9 18.35 -1.55 -2.61
N LEU A 10 17.68 -0.84 -1.70
CA LEU A 10 17.05 0.46 -2.00
C LEU A 10 18.06 1.61 -1.83
N SER A 11 18.09 2.54 -2.78
CA SER A 11 18.82 3.80 -2.62
C SER A 11 18.23 4.62 -1.45
N GLY A 12 19.03 5.52 -0.85
CA GLY A 12 18.59 6.34 0.28
C GLY A 12 17.26 7.07 0.03
N LYS A 13 17.05 7.58 -1.18
CA LYS A 13 15.79 8.25 -1.58
C LYS A 13 14.57 7.32 -1.60
N GLY A 14 14.77 6.04 -1.91
CA GLY A 14 13.70 5.03 -1.85
C GLY A 14 13.30 4.74 -0.41
N CYS A 15 14.28 4.67 0.49
CA CYS A 15 14.03 4.51 1.93
C CYS A 15 13.26 5.72 2.50
N ASP A 16 13.65 6.94 2.12
CA ASP A 16 12.98 8.19 2.53
C ASP A 16 11.49 8.21 2.09
N LEU A 17 11.17 7.69 0.90
CA LEU A 17 9.79 7.64 0.42
C LEU A 17 8.95 6.65 1.23
N LEU A 18 9.47 5.47 1.55
CA LEU A 18 8.75 4.45 2.32
C LEU A 18 8.39 4.95 3.73
N GLU A 19 9.26 5.73 4.37
CA GLU A 19 9.02 6.32 5.68
C GLU A 19 7.92 7.40 5.68
N GLN A 20 7.69 8.04 4.55
CA GLN A 20 6.62 9.04 4.36
C GLN A 20 5.27 8.40 4.02
N CYS A 21 5.23 7.08 3.85
CA CYS A 21 4.05 6.33 3.47
C CYS A 21 3.30 5.77 4.67
N LEU A 22 1.97 5.77 4.57
CA LEU A 22 1.07 5.00 5.44
C LEU A 22 0.33 4.00 4.59
N SER A 23 0.58 2.71 4.79
CA SER A 23 -0.18 1.68 4.08
C SER A 23 -1.56 1.52 4.69
N ILE A 24 -2.60 1.42 3.86
CA ILE A 24 -3.98 1.23 4.28
C ILE A 24 -4.62 0.15 3.40
N ASP A 25 -5.29 -0.79 4.04
CA ASP A 25 -6.03 -1.87 3.39
C ASP A 25 -7.37 -2.11 4.11
N LEU A 26 -8.44 -2.29 3.34
CA LEU A 26 -9.80 -2.48 3.81
C LEU A 26 -10.35 -3.88 3.47
N GLU A 27 -11.16 -4.39 4.39
CA GLU A 27 -12.05 -5.52 4.12
C GLU A 27 -13.48 -5.03 3.91
N VAL A 28 -14.02 -5.32 2.73
CA VAL A 28 -15.34 -4.85 2.31
C VAL A 28 -16.22 -6.02 1.92
N ASN A 29 -17.47 -6.00 2.41
CA ASN A 29 -18.47 -6.96 1.97
C ASN A 29 -18.84 -6.66 0.50
N PRO A 30 -18.60 -7.59 -0.45
CA PRO A 30 -18.78 -7.32 -1.87
C PRO A 30 -20.25 -7.14 -2.28
N LYS A 31 -21.20 -7.57 -1.44
CA LYS A 31 -22.64 -7.45 -1.72
C LYS A 31 -23.23 -6.15 -1.19
N THR A 32 -22.73 -5.69 -0.04
CA THR A 32 -23.30 -4.52 0.66
C THR A 32 -22.41 -3.29 0.62
N ALA A 33 -21.18 -3.41 0.09
CA ALA A 33 -20.15 -2.37 0.10
C ALA A 33 -19.78 -1.88 1.52
N GLN A 34 -20.14 -2.65 2.56
CA GLN A 34 -19.87 -2.31 3.94
C GLN A 34 -18.44 -2.70 4.30
N VAL A 35 -17.64 -1.72 4.73
CA VAL A 35 -16.33 -1.95 5.36
C VAL A 35 -16.56 -2.62 6.72
N PHE A 36 -15.90 -3.74 6.98
CA PHE A 36 -16.02 -4.46 8.26
C PHE A 36 -14.68 -4.63 9.00
N ALA A 37 -13.56 -4.48 8.30
CA ALA A 37 -12.25 -4.40 8.92
C ALA A 37 -11.33 -3.49 8.09
N PHE A 38 -10.28 -2.98 8.72
CA PHE A 38 -9.18 -2.31 8.02
C PHE A 38 -7.94 -2.25 8.90
N ALA A 39 -6.80 -1.99 8.27
CA ALA A 39 -5.58 -1.64 8.97
C ALA A 39 -4.86 -0.47 8.29
N ALA A 40 -4.14 0.32 9.09
CA ALA A 40 -3.22 1.34 8.64
C ALA A 40 -1.86 1.12 9.31
N VAL A 41 -0.82 0.89 8.52
CA VAL A 41 0.49 0.39 9.00
C VAL A 41 1.62 1.24 8.41
N ARG A 42 2.62 1.56 9.25
CA ARG A 42 3.85 2.25 8.85
C ARG A 42 4.85 1.27 8.23
N HIS A 43 5.82 1.81 7.50
CA HIS A 43 6.90 0.99 6.94
C HIS A 43 7.71 0.24 8.00
N ASP A 44 7.91 0.83 9.19
CA ASP A 44 8.57 0.18 10.34
C ASP A 44 7.73 -0.95 10.99
N GLY A 45 6.53 -1.19 10.45
CA GLY A 45 5.61 -2.21 10.91
C GLY A 45 4.72 -1.78 12.09
N GLN A 46 4.82 -0.54 12.57
CA GLN A 46 3.91 -0.05 13.59
C GLN A 46 2.50 0.15 13.03
N VAL A 47 1.50 -0.40 13.73
CA VAL A 47 0.08 -0.19 13.41
C VAL A 47 -0.37 1.17 13.93
N VAL A 48 -0.87 2.03 13.05
CA VAL A 48 -1.38 3.38 13.38
C VAL A 48 -2.85 3.33 13.77
N ALA A 49 -3.62 2.57 12.99
CA ALA A 49 -5.04 2.32 13.21
C ALA A 49 -5.37 0.90 12.74
N ILE A 50 -6.28 0.24 13.44
CA ILE A 50 -6.83 -1.05 13.04
C ILE A 50 -8.26 -1.13 13.52
N SER A 51 -9.13 -1.70 12.69
CA SER A 51 -10.49 -2.05 13.07
C SER A 51 -10.73 -3.51 12.74
N LYS A 52 -11.15 -4.26 13.74
CA LYS A 52 -11.74 -5.60 13.65
C LYS A 52 -12.96 -5.63 14.58
N ASP A 53 -13.89 -6.56 14.35
CA ASP A 53 -14.98 -6.88 15.29
C ASP A 53 -15.86 -5.69 15.73
N GLY A 54 -16.34 -4.89 14.77
CA GLY A 54 -17.31 -3.81 15.04
C GLY A 54 -16.74 -2.52 15.62
N GLN A 55 -15.41 -2.36 15.67
CA GLN A 55 -14.76 -1.13 16.14
C GLN A 55 -14.46 -0.11 15.03
N LEU A 56 -15.22 -0.14 13.93
CA LEU A 56 -14.95 0.64 12.72
C LEU A 56 -14.82 2.14 13.00
N GLU A 57 -15.79 2.74 13.69
CA GLU A 57 -15.79 4.17 14.00
C GLU A 57 -14.56 4.60 14.81
N ARG A 58 -14.21 3.83 15.85
CA ARG A 58 -13.02 4.10 16.67
C ARG A 58 -11.73 3.99 15.85
N GLY A 59 -11.66 3.00 14.95
CA GLY A 59 -10.55 2.87 14.02
C GLY A 59 -10.45 4.08 13.10
N LEU A 60 -11.56 4.50 12.48
CA LEU A 60 -11.60 5.64 11.56
C LEU A 60 -11.20 6.95 12.25
N ASP A 61 -11.67 7.18 13.47
CA ASP A 61 -11.28 8.36 14.27
C ASP A 61 -9.76 8.37 14.53
N ARG A 62 -9.18 7.19 14.79
CA ARG A 62 -7.73 7.04 14.96
C ARG A 62 -6.99 7.31 13.66
N LEU A 63 -7.49 6.79 12.53
CA LEU A 63 -6.91 7.03 11.22
C LEU A 63 -6.91 8.52 10.88
N GLU A 64 -8.06 9.20 10.99
CA GLU A 64 -8.20 10.63 10.70
C GLU A 64 -7.28 11.51 11.56
N LYS A 65 -7.03 11.12 12.81
CA LYS A 65 -6.14 11.87 13.71
C LYS A 65 -4.67 11.78 13.33
N GLU A 66 -4.23 10.62 12.87
CA GLU A 66 -2.80 10.32 12.73
C GLU A 66 -2.31 10.45 11.27
N ILE A 67 -3.22 10.37 10.29
CA ILE A 67 -2.85 10.34 8.87
C ILE A 67 -2.14 11.61 8.38
N ASP A 68 -2.38 12.77 9.01
CA ASP A 68 -1.70 14.04 8.66
C ASP A 68 -0.17 13.97 8.81
N GLY A 69 0.34 12.98 9.56
CA GLY A 69 1.79 12.73 9.70
C GLY A 69 2.44 12.04 8.50
N PHE A 70 1.67 11.64 7.50
CA PHE A 70 2.14 10.88 6.34
C PHE A 70 1.79 11.59 5.04
N ALA A 71 2.78 11.70 4.14
CA ALA A 71 2.57 12.36 2.85
C ALA A 71 1.80 11.49 1.86
N HIS A 72 1.98 10.17 1.96
CA HIS A 72 1.55 9.22 0.95
C HIS A 72 0.74 8.05 1.53
N PRO A 73 -0.59 8.05 1.41
CA PRO A 73 -1.37 6.83 1.57
C PRO A 73 -0.94 5.80 0.52
N VAL A 74 -0.74 4.54 0.88
CA VAL A 74 -0.33 3.49 -0.07
C VAL A 74 -1.14 2.22 0.09
N GLY A 75 -1.48 1.57 -1.02
CA GLY A 75 -2.18 0.29 -1.00
C GLY A 75 -2.09 -0.45 -2.33
N HIS A 76 -2.76 -1.59 -2.43
CA HIS A 76 -2.91 -2.33 -3.67
C HIS A 76 -4.33 -2.14 -4.21
N ASN A 77 -4.46 -1.47 -5.37
CA ASN A 77 -5.76 -1.02 -5.88
C ASN A 77 -6.44 0.05 -5.00
N PHE A 78 -5.65 0.77 -4.20
CA PHE A 78 -6.09 1.76 -3.23
C PHE A 78 -7.01 2.83 -3.82
N LEU A 79 -6.71 3.33 -5.01
CA LEU A 79 -7.46 4.43 -5.61
C LEU A 79 -8.89 4.05 -5.96
N GLN A 80 -9.08 2.82 -6.46
CA GLN A 80 -10.39 2.34 -6.92
C GLN A 80 -11.16 1.62 -5.82
N HIS A 81 -10.47 1.11 -4.80
CA HIS A 81 -11.06 0.33 -3.72
C HIS A 81 -11.10 1.13 -2.42
N ASP A 82 -9.99 1.15 -1.68
CA ASP A 82 -9.91 1.63 -0.30
C ASP A 82 -10.29 3.11 -0.18
N LEU A 83 -9.73 3.97 -1.05
CA LEU A 83 -9.96 5.40 -1.02
C LEU A 83 -11.44 5.74 -1.22
N ALA A 84 -12.11 5.05 -2.16
CA ALA A 84 -13.52 5.28 -2.43
C ALA A 84 -14.40 4.98 -1.20
N HIS A 85 -14.13 3.87 -0.51
CA HIS A 85 -14.84 3.50 0.71
C HIS A 85 -14.49 4.42 1.89
N LEU A 86 -13.22 4.78 2.08
CA LEU A 86 -12.77 5.70 3.13
C LEU A 86 -13.38 7.08 2.98
N VAL A 87 -13.43 7.62 1.77
CA VAL A 87 -14.07 8.92 1.50
C VAL A 87 -15.58 8.86 1.70
N ALA A 88 -16.24 7.75 1.36
CA ALA A 88 -17.66 7.56 1.62
C ALA A 88 -17.98 7.57 3.12
N LEU A 89 -17.11 6.98 3.95
CA LEU A 89 -17.25 6.93 5.41
C LEU A 89 -16.81 8.23 6.10
N ARG A 90 -15.75 8.86 5.59
CA ARG A 90 -15.11 10.07 6.13
C ARG A 90 -14.74 11.00 4.97
N PRO A 91 -15.66 11.86 4.51
CA PRO A 91 -15.40 12.76 3.37
C PRO A 91 -14.20 13.70 3.54
N ARG A 92 -13.79 13.98 4.78
CA ARG A 92 -12.59 14.77 5.09
C ARG A 92 -11.31 14.09 4.61
N LEU A 93 -11.26 12.76 4.56
CA LEU A 93 -10.08 12.01 4.10
C LEU A 93 -9.73 12.35 2.64
N ALA A 94 -10.70 12.71 1.79
CA ALA A 94 -10.44 13.17 0.43
C ALA A 94 -9.56 14.43 0.38
N LYS A 95 -9.60 15.25 1.43
CA LYS A 95 -8.77 16.46 1.54
C LYS A 95 -7.37 16.16 2.07
N ILE A 96 -7.21 15.09 2.84
CA ILE A 96 -5.96 14.72 3.49
C ILE A 96 -5.12 13.82 2.58
N MET A 97 -5.76 12.82 1.97
CA MET A 97 -5.13 11.81 1.11
C MET A 97 -4.88 12.33 -0.32
N GLN A 98 -4.09 13.39 -0.47
CA GLN A 98 -3.90 14.07 -1.77
C GLN A 98 -2.89 13.40 -2.71
N ALA A 99 -1.96 12.62 -2.17
CA ALA A 99 -0.89 12.00 -2.95
C ALA A 99 -0.83 10.48 -2.73
N PRO A 100 -1.91 9.74 -3.01
CA PRO A 100 -1.93 8.29 -2.84
C PRO A 100 -1.01 7.59 -3.85
N ILE A 101 -0.34 6.55 -3.38
CA ILE A 101 0.48 5.64 -4.19
C ILE A 101 -0.31 4.34 -4.36
N ASP A 102 -0.69 4.03 -5.60
CA ASP A 102 -1.37 2.77 -5.91
C ASP A 102 -0.40 1.79 -6.56
N THR A 103 0.00 0.77 -5.81
CA THR A 103 0.95 -0.23 -6.29
C THR A 103 0.41 -1.02 -7.48
N LEU A 104 -0.91 -1.18 -7.64
CA LEU A 104 -1.46 -1.86 -8.82
C LEU A 104 -1.19 -1.07 -10.10
N TRP A 105 -1.29 0.26 -10.03
CA TRP A 105 -1.04 1.16 -11.17
C TRP A 105 0.45 1.28 -11.50
N LEU A 106 1.33 1.12 -10.51
CA LEU A 106 2.78 1.14 -10.72
C LEU A 106 3.30 -0.13 -11.41
N ASN A 107 2.59 -1.26 -11.32
CA ASN A 107 3.02 -2.54 -11.90
C ASN A 107 3.43 -2.52 -13.38
N PRO A 108 2.60 -2.01 -14.31
CA PRO A 108 2.98 -1.95 -15.73
C PRO A 108 4.21 -1.07 -15.97
N LEU A 109 4.47 -0.09 -15.11
CA LEU A 109 5.62 0.79 -15.23
C LEU A 109 6.89 0.13 -14.68
N ALA A 110 6.78 -0.53 -13.52
CA ALA A 110 7.90 -1.20 -12.86
C ALA A 110 8.32 -2.49 -13.60
N PHE A 111 7.36 -3.22 -14.16
CA PHE A 111 7.56 -4.53 -14.78
C PHE A 111 6.97 -4.60 -16.20
N PRO A 112 7.46 -3.81 -17.17
CA PRO A 112 6.83 -3.66 -18.49
C PRO A 112 6.77 -4.96 -19.30
N ARG A 113 7.69 -5.91 -19.07
CA ARG A 113 7.71 -7.20 -19.76
C ARG A 113 6.76 -8.22 -19.14
N ASN A 114 6.43 -8.07 -17.86
CA ASN A 114 5.57 -9.02 -17.17
C ASN A 114 4.86 -8.40 -15.94
N PRO A 115 3.90 -7.49 -16.16
CA PRO A 115 3.32 -6.65 -15.11
C PRO A 115 2.70 -7.43 -13.95
N TYR A 116 2.18 -8.62 -14.24
CA TYR A 116 1.33 -9.36 -13.31
C TYR A 116 2.03 -10.59 -12.71
N HIS A 117 3.11 -11.09 -13.30
CA HIS A 117 3.63 -12.43 -12.95
C HIS A 117 4.62 -12.45 -11.78
N HIS A 118 5.20 -11.31 -11.41
CA HIS A 118 6.08 -11.22 -10.24
C HIS A 118 5.27 -11.12 -8.93
N LEU A 119 4.20 -10.32 -8.93
CA LEU A 119 3.24 -10.22 -7.82
C LEU A 119 2.46 -11.50 -7.61
N VAL A 120 2.01 -12.11 -8.71
CA VAL A 120 1.22 -13.33 -8.67
C VAL A 120 1.97 -14.49 -8.03
N LYS A 121 3.31 -14.56 -8.07
CA LYS A 121 4.02 -15.67 -7.43
C LYS A 121 3.99 -15.59 -5.90
N HIS A 122 4.26 -14.42 -5.32
CA HIS A 122 4.17 -14.26 -3.86
C HIS A 122 2.73 -14.24 -3.35
N TYR A 123 1.82 -13.59 -4.09
CA TYR A 123 0.42 -13.47 -3.72
C TYR A 123 -0.35 -14.78 -3.92
N ARG A 124 -0.10 -15.53 -5.01
CA ARG A 124 -0.70 -16.86 -5.20
C ARG A 124 -0.07 -17.94 -4.33
N ASP A 125 1.23 -17.92 -4.03
CA ASP A 125 1.79 -18.93 -3.11
C ASP A 125 1.23 -18.75 -1.68
N GLY A 126 0.88 -17.51 -1.29
CA GLY A 126 0.18 -17.22 -0.03
C GLY A 126 -1.33 -17.48 -0.06
N GLN A 127 -2.03 -17.04 -1.11
CA GLN A 127 -3.50 -17.13 -1.18
C GLN A 127 -4.05 -18.42 -1.85
N LEU A 128 -3.26 -19.19 -2.60
CA LEU A 128 -3.68 -20.51 -3.14
C LEU A 128 -3.65 -21.62 -2.09
N GLN A 129 -3.28 -21.35 -0.84
CA GLN A 129 -3.83 -22.11 0.28
C GLN A 129 -5.27 -21.63 0.49
N ALA A 130 -6.16 -22.16 -0.35
CA ALA A 130 -7.59 -21.89 -0.45
C ALA A 130 -8.33 -22.11 0.89
N GLY A 131 -8.18 -21.14 1.78
CA GLY A 131 -8.66 -21.16 3.16
C GLY A 131 -8.10 -20.06 4.06
N HIS A 132 -7.16 -19.22 3.58
CA HIS A 132 -6.66 -18.10 4.37
C HIS A 132 -7.73 -17.01 4.51
N VAL A 133 -8.03 -16.63 5.76
CA VAL A 133 -8.87 -15.47 6.09
C VAL A 133 -8.12 -14.22 5.63
N ASN A 134 -8.79 -13.35 4.88
CA ASN A 134 -8.25 -12.06 4.45
C ASN A 134 -7.92 -11.23 5.70
N ASP A 135 -6.69 -10.72 5.82
CA ASP A 135 -6.21 -10.02 7.01
C ASP A 135 -5.64 -8.65 6.60
N PRO A 136 -6.40 -7.56 6.80
CA PRO A 136 -6.02 -6.26 6.28
C PRO A 136 -4.70 -5.75 6.88
N GLU A 137 -4.32 -6.22 8.08
CA GLU A 137 -3.01 -5.87 8.65
C GLU A 137 -1.86 -6.53 7.89
N LEU A 138 -2.02 -7.81 7.54
CA LEU A 138 -1.02 -8.54 6.77
C LEU A 138 -0.90 -7.93 5.37
N ASP A 139 -2.02 -7.65 4.73
CA ASP A 139 -2.06 -7.08 3.38
C ASP A 139 -1.43 -5.67 3.36
N ALA A 140 -1.75 -4.80 4.32
CA ALA A 140 -1.10 -3.49 4.48
C ALA A 140 0.42 -3.60 4.73
N ARG A 141 0.90 -4.65 5.40
CA ARG A 141 2.34 -4.89 5.57
C ARG A 141 2.99 -5.33 4.25
N LEU A 142 2.35 -6.22 3.50
CA LEU A 142 2.88 -6.77 2.25
C LEU A 142 3.00 -5.70 1.16
N VAL A 143 2.13 -4.69 1.15
CA VAL A 143 2.19 -3.56 0.21
C VAL A 143 3.55 -2.87 0.23
N PHE A 144 4.22 -2.74 1.39
CA PHE A 144 5.56 -2.16 1.46
C PHE A 144 6.61 -3.00 0.75
N GLN A 145 6.52 -4.33 0.82
CA GLN A 145 7.40 -5.22 0.06
C GLN A 145 7.17 -5.06 -1.45
N VAL A 146 5.91 -4.92 -1.87
CA VAL A 146 5.56 -4.65 -3.27
C VAL A 146 6.16 -3.32 -3.72
N LEU A 147 5.94 -2.25 -2.97
CA LEU A 147 6.45 -0.92 -3.33
C LEU A 147 7.98 -0.89 -3.35
N ALA A 148 8.66 -1.51 -2.39
CA ALA A 148 10.12 -1.66 -2.38
C ALA A 148 10.63 -2.31 -3.67
N ASN A 149 10.05 -3.45 -4.07
CA ASN A 149 10.43 -4.14 -5.30
C ASN A 149 10.17 -3.28 -6.56
N GLN A 150 9.10 -2.49 -6.57
CA GLN A 150 8.80 -1.57 -7.66
C GLN A 150 9.83 -0.44 -7.76
N LEU A 151 10.21 0.15 -6.62
CA LEU A 151 11.23 1.20 -6.55
C LEU A 151 12.59 0.68 -7.03
N GLU A 152 13.01 -0.51 -6.59
CA GLU A 152 14.23 -1.16 -7.07
C GLU A 152 14.17 -1.37 -8.59
N SER A 153 13.05 -1.88 -9.10
CA SER A 153 12.86 -2.09 -10.54
C SER A 153 12.92 -0.78 -11.33
N PHE A 154 12.39 0.32 -10.79
CA PHE A 154 12.51 1.64 -11.42
C PHE A 154 13.97 2.12 -11.48
N GLU A 155 14.77 1.89 -10.44
CA GLU A 155 16.20 2.20 -10.46
C GLU A 155 16.94 1.36 -11.52
N GLU A 156 16.63 0.06 -11.64
CA GLU A 156 17.19 -0.75 -12.72
C GLU A 156 16.79 -0.27 -14.11
N LEU A 157 15.53 0.15 -14.29
CA LEU A 157 15.02 0.65 -15.56
C LEU A 157 15.69 1.98 -15.94
N LYS A 158 15.96 2.87 -14.98
CA LYS A 158 16.74 4.11 -15.21
C LYS A 158 18.12 3.81 -15.78
N VAL A 159 18.80 2.80 -15.23
CA VAL A 159 20.13 2.37 -15.69
C VAL A 159 20.06 1.76 -17.09
N LYS A 160 19.06 0.91 -17.37
CA LYS A 160 18.92 0.19 -18.64
C LYS A 160 18.38 1.06 -19.78
N THR A 161 17.59 2.09 -19.49
CA THR A 161 16.95 2.95 -20.49
C THR A 161 16.99 4.44 -20.10
N PRO A 162 18.17 5.10 -20.17
CA PRO A 162 18.34 6.48 -19.69
C PRO A 162 17.56 7.54 -20.50
N VAL A 163 16.91 7.17 -21.60
CA VAL A 163 16.17 8.08 -22.48
C VAL A 163 14.69 8.22 -22.07
N LEU A 164 14.10 7.28 -21.32
CA LEU A 164 12.66 7.27 -21.02
C LEU A 164 12.25 8.10 -19.79
N LEU A 165 13.20 8.55 -18.96
CA LEU A 165 12.91 9.29 -17.72
C LEU A 165 13.69 10.60 -17.64
N LYS A 166 13.66 11.40 -18.70
CA LYS A 166 14.08 12.80 -18.61
C LYS A 166 12.84 13.63 -18.27
N CYS A 167 12.78 14.15 -17.04
CA CYS A 167 11.98 15.33 -16.75
C CYS A 167 12.59 16.49 -17.53
N SER A 168 11.89 16.97 -18.55
CA SER A 168 12.17 18.26 -19.17
C SER A 168 12.10 19.32 -18.07
N SER A 169 13.23 19.97 -17.83
CA SER A 169 13.37 21.07 -16.87
C SER A 169 12.62 22.31 -17.32
#